data_AF-A0A1X2I017-F1
#
_entry.id   AF-A0A1X2I017-F1
#
_cell.length_a   1.000
_cell.length_b   1.000
_cell.length_c   1.000
_cell.angle_alpha   90.00
_cell.angle_beta   90.00
_cell.angle_gamma   90.00
#
_symmetry.space_group_name_H-M   'P 1'
#
loop_
_entity.id
_entity.type
_entity.pdbx_description
1 polymer ?
#
loop_
_entity_poly.entity_id
_entity_poly.type
_entity_poly.pdbx_seq_one_letter_code
_entity_poly.pdbx_strand_id
1 'polypeptide(L)'
;MMKSILVTLCIAATTTIASAQSVFLYYPGQSQPTTQRVGPCFPLANAAGQLPSQASGTGPIGCYFFEDRACRVPVIELPGVLFERDPKSLSSLAIPPNGSVRCETSY
;
A
#
# COMPACT_ATOMS: atom_id res chain seq x y z
N MET A 1 38.46 -11.89 -32.74
CA MET A 1 37.39 -12.65 -32.06
C MET A 1 37.14 -12.03 -30.68
N MET A 2 36.13 -11.16 -30.53
CA MET A 2 35.75 -10.57 -29.23
C MET A 2 34.39 -9.85 -29.40
N LYS A 3 33.31 -10.60 -29.65
CA LYS A 3 31.95 -10.06 -29.79
C LYS A 3 30.90 -11.08 -29.33
N SER A 4 31.09 -11.71 -28.17
CA SER A 4 30.13 -12.73 -27.72
C SER A 4 29.90 -12.80 -26.22
N ILE A 5 30.27 -11.76 -25.46
CA ILE A 5 30.10 -11.75 -24.00
C ILE A 5 29.03 -10.73 -23.56
N LEU A 6 28.70 -9.75 -24.41
CA LEU A 6 27.74 -8.68 -24.07
C LEU A 6 26.26 -9.09 -24.14
N VAL A 7 25.92 -10.17 -24.83
CA VAL A 7 24.51 -10.55 -25.06
C VAL A 7 23.93 -11.30 -23.86
N THR A 8 24.76 -11.95 -23.04
CA THR A 8 24.30 -12.83 -21.96
C THR A 8 23.92 -12.08 -20.67
N LEU A 9 24.26 -10.80 -20.51
CA LEU A 9 23.98 -10.04 -19.28
C LEU A 9 22.58 -9.40 -19.21
N CYS A 10 21.84 -9.31 -20.32
CA CYS A 10 20.53 -8.64 -20.31
C CYS A 10 19.36 -9.51 -19.79
N ILE A 11 19.57 -10.81 -19.56
CA ILE A 11 18.50 -11.74 -19.15
C ILE A 11 18.46 -11.95 -17.63
N ALA A 12 19.47 -11.52 -16.87
CA ALA A 12 19.53 -11.73 -15.43
C ALA A 12 18.79 -10.67 -14.59
N ALA A 13 18.19 -9.65 -15.22
CA ALA A 13 17.48 -8.57 -14.51
C ALA A 13 15.98 -8.87 -14.29
N THR A 14 15.50 -10.08 -14.58
CA THR A 14 14.08 -10.46 -14.51
C THR A 14 13.70 -11.24 -13.26
N THR A 15 14.64 -11.55 -12.37
CA THR A 15 14.41 -12.45 -11.23
C THR A 15 14.63 -11.77 -9.88
N THR A 16 13.77 -10.81 -9.50
CA THR A 16 13.54 -10.49 -8.08
C THR A 16 12.28 -9.63 -7.85
N ILE A 17 11.13 -10.04 -8.41
CA ILE A 17 9.85 -9.64 -7.81
C ILE A 17 9.50 -10.74 -6.82
N ALA A 18 10.20 -10.75 -5.67
CA ALA A 18 9.65 -11.39 -4.49
C ALA A 18 8.32 -10.69 -4.23
N SER A 19 7.22 -11.42 -4.33
CA SER A 19 5.84 -10.94 -4.28
C SER A 19 5.65 -9.85 -3.22
N ALA A 20 5.80 -8.59 -3.62
CA ALA A 20 5.64 -7.47 -2.71
C ALA A 20 4.15 -7.30 -2.50
N GLN A 21 3.66 -7.72 -1.32
CA GLN A 21 2.27 -7.50 -0.97
C GLN A 21 1.96 -6.00 -1.08
N SER A 22 0.80 -5.69 -1.61
CA SER A 22 0.38 -4.33 -1.91
C SER A 22 -1.04 -4.10 -1.46
N VAL A 23 -1.32 -2.86 -1.08
CA VAL A 23 -2.67 -2.37 -0.79
C VAL A 23 -3.11 -1.47 -1.93
N PHE A 24 -4.33 -1.64 -2.38
CA PHE A 24 -4.98 -0.86 -3.42
C PHE A 24 -5.98 0.08 -2.77
N LEU A 25 -5.80 1.38 -2.98
CA LEU A 25 -6.66 2.44 -2.42
C LEU A 25 -7.54 3.02 -3.53
N TYR A 26 -8.85 3.01 -3.33
CA TYR A 26 -9.83 3.48 -4.31
C TYR A 26 -10.32 4.87 -3.90
N TYR A 27 -9.94 5.88 -4.68
CA TYR A 27 -10.34 7.27 -4.43
C TYR A 27 -11.53 7.67 -5.31
N PRO A 28 -12.46 8.50 -4.80
CA PRO A 28 -13.56 9.03 -5.60
C PRO A 28 -13.05 9.77 -6.84
N GLY A 29 -13.57 9.42 -8.01
CA GLY A 29 -13.23 10.05 -9.29
C GLY A 29 -11.94 9.55 -9.94
N GLN A 30 -11.21 8.61 -9.33
CA GLN A 30 -10.10 7.92 -9.97
C GLN A 30 -10.57 6.64 -10.67
N SER A 31 -10.12 6.42 -11.91
CA SER A 31 -10.46 5.24 -12.70
C SER A 31 -9.67 3.99 -12.30
N GLN A 32 -8.52 4.17 -11.64
CA GLN A 32 -7.65 3.10 -11.18
C GLN A 32 -7.30 3.30 -9.70
N PRO A 33 -7.16 2.20 -8.93
CA PRO A 33 -6.70 2.31 -7.56
C PRO A 33 -5.25 2.77 -7.51
N THR A 34 -4.90 3.47 -6.45
CA THR A 34 -3.50 3.76 -6.14
C THR A 34 -2.89 2.56 -5.41
N THR A 35 -1.81 2.02 -5.94
CA THR A 35 -1.07 0.93 -5.34
C THR A 35 -0.07 1.45 -4.31
N GLN A 36 -0.15 0.95 -3.09
CA GLN A 36 0.80 1.22 -2.01
C GLN A 36 1.51 -0.07 -1.61
N ARG A 37 2.81 0.03 -1.33
CA ARG A 37 3.60 -1.10 -0.86
C ARG A 37 3.38 -1.30 0.64
N VAL A 38 3.33 -2.56 1.05
CA VAL A 38 3.38 -2.95 2.48
C VAL A 38 4.77 -2.61 3.05
N GLY A 39 4.81 -2.17 4.31
CA GLY A 39 6.03 -1.80 5.05
C GLY A 39 6.19 -0.29 5.28
N PRO A 40 6.42 0.53 4.24
CA PRO A 40 6.59 1.97 4.40
C PRO A 40 5.31 2.66 4.90
N CYS A 41 5.50 3.74 5.66
CA CYS A 41 4.44 4.69 6.01
C CYS A 41 4.13 5.58 4.80
N PHE A 42 2.86 5.80 4.49
CA PHE A 42 2.42 6.65 3.39
C PHE A 42 1.23 7.54 3.79
N PRO A 43 1.08 8.74 3.18
CA PRO A 43 -0.07 9.59 3.45
C PRO A 43 -1.35 8.92 2.92
N LEU A 44 -2.42 8.99 3.70
CA LEU A 44 -3.67 8.37 3.32
C LEU A 44 -4.48 9.19 2.32
N ALA A 45 -4.39 10.51 2.39
CA ALA A 45 -4.99 11.37 1.39
C ALA A 45 -4.14 11.33 0.10
N ASN A 46 -4.80 11.29 -1.06
CA ASN A 46 -4.10 11.43 -2.33
C ASN A 46 -3.59 12.88 -2.53
N ALA A 47 -2.91 13.15 -3.65
CA ALA A 47 -2.39 14.49 -3.96
C ALA A 47 -3.48 15.59 -4.07
N ALA A 48 -4.75 15.21 -4.25
CA ALA A 48 -5.89 16.12 -4.26
C ALA A 48 -6.52 16.31 -2.85
N GLY A 49 -5.92 15.74 -1.80
CA GLY A 49 -6.45 15.80 -0.44
C GLY A 49 -7.68 14.93 -0.20
N GLN A 50 -8.00 14.00 -1.11
CA GLN A 50 -9.14 13.10 -0.98
C GLN A 50 -8.75 11.85 -0.21
N LEU A 51 -9.65 11.36 0.64
CA LEU A 51 -9.51 10.05 1.30
C LEU A 51 -10.03 8.92 0.40
N PRO A 52 -9.48 7.70 0.52
CA PRO A 52 -9.99 6.54 -0.19
C PRO A 52 -11.34 6.13 0.40
N SER A 53 -12.28 5.72 -0.46
CA SER A 53 -13.57 5.18 -0.04
C SER A 53 -13.49 3.67 0.25
N GLN A 54 -12.57 2.98 -0.42
CA GLN A 54 -12.36 1.54 -0.28
C GLN A 54 -10.87 1.21 -0.30
N ALA A 55 -10.52 0.05 0.25
CA ALA A 55 -9.21 -0.55 0.10
C ALA A 55 -9.29 -2.06 -0.07
N SER A 56 -8.36 -2.63 -0.83
CA SER A 56 -8.12 -4.08 -0.92
C SER A 56 -6.64 -4.40 -0.85
N GLY A 57 -6.29 -5.66 -0.61
CA GLY A 57 -4.92 -6.16 -0.56
C GLY A 57 -4.67 -7.25 -1.60
N THR A 58 -3.40 -7.49 -1.94
CA THR A 58 -3.02 -8.69 -2.72
C THR A 58 -3.18 -10.00 -1.94
N GLY A 59 -3.36 -9.91 -0.62
CA GLY A 59 -3.53 -11.00 0.34
C GLY A 59 -3.94 -10.42 1.70
N PRO A 60 -3.91 -11.20 2.80
CA PRO A 60 -4.23 -10.71 4.14
C PRO A 60 -3.18 -9.69 4.60
N ILE A 61 -3.58 -8.42 4.66
CA ILE A 61 -2.74 -7.29 5.04
C ILE A 61 -3.42 -6.54 6.18
N GLY A 62 -2.71 -6.37 7.30
CA GLY A 62 -3.15 -5.53 8.41
C GLY A 62 -2.67 -4.09 8.21
N CYS A 63 -3.54 -3.11 8.35
CA CYS A 63 -3.18 -1.69 8.26
C CYS A 63 -3.48 -0.92 9.54
N TYR A 64 -2.54 -0.06 9.92
CA TYR A 64 -2.60 0.83 11.07
C TYR A 64 -2.68 2.28 10.60
N PHE A 65 -3.47 3.11 11.30
CA PHE A 65 -3.72 4.51 10.98
C PHE A 65 -3.08 5.41 12.03
N PHE A 66 -2.43 6.48 11.58
CA PHE A 66 -1.66 7.40 12.41
C PHE A 66 -2.07 8.83 12.09
N GLU A 67 -2.12 9.73 13.07
CA GLU A 67 -2.28 11.16 12.80
C GLU A 67 -0.97 11.81 12.33
N ASP A 68 0.16 11.25 12.76
CA ASP A 68 1.47 11.75 12.39
C ASP A 68 1.94 11.18 11.03
N ARG A 69 2.65 12.01 10.27
CA ARG A 69 3.10 11.63 8.92
C ARG A 69 4.18 10.55 8.89
N ALA A 70 4.85 10.32 10.01
CA ALA A 70 5.98 9.41 10.12
C ALA A 70 5.59 8.05 10.75
N CYS A 71 4.30 7.83 11.04
CA CYS A 71 3.78 6.65 11.70
C CYS A 71 4.55 6.30 13.00
N ARG A 72 4.84 7.30 13.84
CA ARG A 72 5.63 7.12 15.08
C ARG A 72 4.78 6.63 16.25
N VAL A 73 3.57 7.19 16.40
CA VAL A 73 2.67 6.84 17.51
C VAL A 73 1.26 6.70 16.94
N PRO A 74 0.65 5.50 16.99
CA PRO A 74 -0.75 5.36 16.61
C PRO A 74 -1.59 6.13 17.64
N VAL A 75 -2.31 7.16 17.18
CA VAL A 75 -3.14 8.01 18.07
C VAL A 75 -4.42 7.27 18.50
N ILE A 76 -4.78 6.22 17.77
CA ILE A 76 -5.86 5.32 18.13
C ILE A 76 -5.30 3.91 18.06
N GLU A 77 -5.48 3.11 19.12
CA GLU A 77 -5.40 1.65 19.05
C GLU A 77 -6.60 1.13 18.22
N LEU A 78 -6.72 1.59 16.96
CA LEU A 78 -7.67 0.98 16.04
C LEU A 78 -7.19 -0.46 15.81
N PRO A 79 -8.07 -1.46 15.92
CA PRO A 79 -7.72 -2.80 15.47
C PRO A 79 -7.27 -2.67 14.01
N GLY A 80 -6.07 -3.17 13.73
CA GLY A 80 -5.52 -3.13 12.38
C GLY A 80 -6.57 -3.67 11.40
N VAL A 81 -6.83 -2.92 10.33
CA VAL A 81 -7.86 -3.34 9.37
C VAL A 81 -7.25 -4.41 8.49
N LEU A 82 -7.88 -5.59 8.48
CA LEU A 82 -7.48 -6.68 7.61
C LEU A 82 -8.09 -6.50 6.22
N PHE A 83 -7.27 -6.07 5.26
CA PHE A 83 -7.61 -6.08 3.86
C PHE A 83 -7.27 -7.42 3.23
N GLU A 84 -8.21 -7.95 2.47
CA GLU A 84 -8.05 -9.17 1.67
C GLU A 84 -8.23 -8.78 0.20
N ARG A 85 -8.40 -9.75 -0.70
CA ARG A 85 -8.53 -9.45 -2.14
C ARG A 85 -9.75 -8.60 -2.48
N ASP A 86 -10.84 -8.75 -1.72
CA ASP A 86 -12.07 -8.01 -1.98
C ASP A 86 -12.00 -6.59 -1.39
N PRO A 87 -12.42 -5.56 -2.15
CA PRO A 87 -12.50 -4.19 -1.64
C PRO A 87 -13.43 -4.07 -0.44
N LYS A 88 -12.89 -3.55 0.67
CA LYS A 88 -13.65 -3.22 1.88
C LYS A 88 -13.86 -1.72 1.95
N SER A 89 -15.06 -1.33 2.34
CA SER A 89 -15.38 0.07 2.58
C SER A 89 -14.63 0.61 3.80
N LEU A 90 -14.13 1.83 3.68
CA LEU A 90 -13.46 2.55 4.76
C LEU A 90 -14.39 3.55 5.47
N SER A 91 -15.65 3.67 5.03
CA SER A 91 -16.59 4.66 5.57
C SER A 91 -16.85 4.56 7.07
N SER A 92 -16.69 3.35 7.64
CA SER A 92 -16.92 3.07 9.05
C SER A 92 -15.72 3.37 9.95
N LEU A 93 -14.55 3.63 9.35
CA LEU A 93 -13.32 3.89 10.10
C LEU A 93 -13.23 5.39 10.38
N ALA A 94 -12.92 5.73 11.64
CA ALA A 94 -12.59 7.10 12.03
C ALA A 94 -11.19 7.45 11.52
N ILE A 95 -11.10 7.77 10.22
CA ILE A 95 -9.85 8.04 9.54
C ILE A 95 -9.49 9.52 9.69
N PRO A 96 -8.33 9.88 10.28
CA PRO A 96 -7.89 11.26 10.34
C PRO A 96 -7.58 11.76 8.92
N PRO A 97 -8.10 12.94 8.52
CA PRO A 97 -7.98 13.45 7.14
C PRO A 97 -6.54 13.76 6.72
N ASN A 98 -5.66 14.02 7.68
CA ASN A 98 -4.24 14.31 7.46
C ASN A 98 -3.32 13.18 7.93
N GLY A 99 -3.90 12.00 8.19
CA GLY A 99 -3.16 10.87 8.72
C GLY A 99 -2.32 10.14 7.70
N SER A 100 -1.43 9.30 8.23
CA SER A 100 -0.68 8.31 7.46
C SER A 100 -1.13 6.91 7.80
N VAL A 101 -0.80 5.98 6.91
CA VAL A 101 -1.06 4.55 7.08
C VAL A 101 0.23 3.78 6.93
N ARG A 102 0.36 2.73 7.74
CA ARG A 102 1.37 1.68 7.57
C ARG A 102 0.66 0.34 7.52
N CYS A 103 0.96 -0.42 6.49
CA CYS A 103 0.39 -1.75 6.30
C CYS A 103 1.48 -2.81 6.42
N GLU A 104 1.12 -3.97 6.96
CA GLU A 104 2.01 -5.09 7.25
C GLU A 104 1.33 -6.40 6.82
N THR A 105 2.14 -7.39 6.44
CA THR A 105 1.63 -8.72 6.11
C THR A 105 1.02 -9.34 7.36
N SER A 106 -0.25 -9.74 7.31
CA SER A 106 -0.88 -10.46 8.41
C SER A 106 -0.61 -11.96 8.26
N TYR A 107 -0.01 -12.57 9.29
CA TYR A 107 0.26 -14.01 9.36
C TYR A 107 -0.94 -14.78 9.91
#